data_AF-A0A956FL37-F1
#
_entry.id   AF-A0A956FL37-F1
#
_cell.length_a   1.000
_cell.length_b   1.000
_cell.length_c   1.000
_cell.angle_alpha   90.00
_cell.angle_beta   90.00
_cell.angle_gamma   90.00
#
_symmetry.space_group_name_H-M   'P 1'
#
loop_
_entity.id
_entity.type
_entity.pdbx_description
1 polymer ?
#
loop_
_entity_poly.entity_id
_entity_poly.type
_entity_poly.pdbx_seq_one_letter_code
_entity_poly.pdbx_strand_id
1 'polypeptide(L)'
;MESPAMAEVQAEGLPNLLHELVHAVQAGRLEDDHGIDYAAIPFDLHESAGRAVLWDELACCVISCAYLWRHGRAARAGASELRVRAEVEAWFHEQVEIQPVFYGMEADPQGFVERVGSLLLAHADEADAMLARAYASTEHALRRAGAVPAVAVPPRRPSVRTMWPLLGSRPVVTERA
;
A
#
# COMPACT_ATOMS: atom_id res chain seq x y z
N MET A 1 3.47 27.71 -26.21
CA MET A 1 2.99 26.49 -25.53
C MET A 1 4.14 26.06 -24.63
N GLU A 2 4.08 26.44 -23.36
CA GLU A 2 5.10 26.03 -22.40
C GLU A 2 5.04 24.51 -22.29
N SER A 3 6.20 23.84 -22.37
CA SER A 3 6.27 22.43 -22.01
C SER A 3 5.77 22.30 -20.57
N PRO A 4 4.89 21.32 -20.27
CA PRO A 4 4.49 21.09 -18.90
C PRO A 4 5.73 20.94 -18.04
N ALA A 5 5.75 21.58 -16.88
CA ALA A 5 6.84 21.46 -15.92
C ALA A 5 7.07 19.96 -15.66
N MET A 6 8.28 19.49 -15.97
CA MET A 6 8.68 18.12 -15.69
C MET A 6 8.95 18.00 -14.19
N ALA A 7 8.18 17.17 -13.49
CA ALA A 7 8.50 16.75 -12.14
C ALA A 7 9.50 15.59 -12.18
N GLU A 8 10.53 15.65 -11.33
CA GLU A 8 11.41 14.52 -11.07
C GLU A 8 10.80 13.66 -9.97
N VAL A 9 10.71 12.35 -10.21
CA VAL A 9 10.19 11.38 -9.22
C VAL A 9 11.33 10.46 -8.82
N GLN A 10 11.71 10.52 -7.55
CA GLN A 10 12.69 9.62 -6.94
C GLN A 10 11.96 8.68 -5.98
N ALA A 11 12.20 7.37 -6.11
CA ALA A 11 11.58 6.36 -5.26
C ALA A 11 12.57 5.22 -5.00
N GLU A 12 12.51 4.64 -3.80
CA GLU A 12 13.32 3.49 -3.40
C GLU A 12 12.79 2.18 -4.00
N GLY A 13 12.86 2.10 -5.32
CA GLY A 13 12.40 0.95 -6.09
C GLY A 13 10.92 0.99 -6.46
N LEU A 14 10.53 0.00 -7.28
CA LEU A 14 9.19 -0.08 -7.83
C LEU A 14 8.08 -0.26 -6.77
N PRO A 15 8.23 -1.09 -5.72
CA PRO A 15 7.18 -1.24 -4.71
C PRO A 15 6.81 0.09 -4.05
N ASN A 16 7.81 0.88 -3.63
CA ASN A 16 7.60 2.20 -3.04
C ASN A 16 6.97 3.16 -4.05
N LEU A 17 7.49 3.21 -5.28
CA LEU A 17 6.90 4.04 -6.34
C LEU A 17 5.41 3.75 -6.57
N LEU A 18 5.01 2.47 -6.51
CA LEU A 18 3.62 2.07 -6.65
C LEU A 18 2.78 2.51 -5.45
N HIS A 19 3.32 2.43 -4.23
CA HIS A 19 2.67 2.96 -3.02
C HIS A 19 2.40 4.45 -3.16
N GLU A 20 3.44 5.24 -3.51
CA GLU A 20 3.30 6.69 -3.67
C GLU A 20 2.39 7.10 -4.81
N LEU A 21 2.39 6.35 -5.91
CA LEU A 21 1.47 6.58 -7.00
C LEU A 21 0.02 6.48 -6.54
N VAL A 22 -0.30 5.53 -5.65
CA VAL A 22 -1.67 5.38 -5.15
C VAL A 22 -2.06 6.59 -4.30
N HIS A 23 -1.19 7.06 -3.40
CA HIS A 23 -1.43 8.29 -2.65
C HIS A 23 -1.68 9.48 -3.59
N ALA A 24 -0.80 9.70 -4.56
CA ALA A 24 -0.91 10.81 -5.50
C ALA A 24 -2.22 10.76 -6.31
N VAL A 25 -2.66 9.56 -6.72
CA VAL A 25 -3.93 9.37 -7.43
C VAL A 25 -5.12 9.65 -6.52
N GLN A 26 -5.08 9.21 -5.27
CA GLN A 26 -6.17 9.44 -4.31
C GLN A 26 -6.27 10.92 -3.91
N ALA A 27 -5.15 11.60 -3.68
CA ALA A 27 -5.10 13.03 -3.42
C ALA A 27 -5.42 13.89 -4.66
N GLY A 28 -5.27 13.33 -5.86
CA GLY A 28 -5.43 14.03 -7.14
C GLY A 28 -4.31 15.04 -7.43
N ARG A 29 -3.18 14.95 -6.72
CA ARG A 29 -2.03 15.84 -6.79
C ARG A 29 -0.76 15.12 -6.32
N LEU A 30 0.40 15.60 -6.77
CA LEU A 30 1.69 15.21 -6.21
C LEU A 30 1.98 16.14 -5.04
N GLU A 31 2.19 15.57 -3.85
CA GLU A 31 2.63 16.29 -2.65
C GLU A 31 3.74 15.49 -1.98
N ASP A 32 4.72 16.19 -1.42
CA ASP A 32 5.89 15.58 -0.76
C ASP A 32 5.47 14.67 0.41
N ASP A 33 4.35 14.99 1.07
CA ASP A 33 3.88 14.33 2.31
C ASP A 33 2.45 13.76 2.18
N HIS A 34 2.02 13.40 0.96
CA HIS A 34 0.70 12.80 0.68
C HIS A 34 -0.53 13.64 1.10
N GLY A 35 -0.33 14.91 1.48
CA GLY A 35 -1.37 15.79 2.01
C GLY A 35 -1.78 15.47 3.44
N ILE A 36 -0.96 14.72 4.17
CA ILE A 36 -1.18 14.34 5.56
C ILE A 36 -0.85 15.55 6.47
N ASP A 37 -1.76 15.87 7.38
CA ASP A 37 -1.49 16.85 8.44
C ASP A 37 -0.63 16.21 9.52
N TYR A 38 0.69 16.39 9.45
CA TYR A 38 1.61 15.87 10.46
C TYR A 38 1.34 16.40 11.87
N ALA A 39 0.67 17.54 12.03
CA ALA A 39 0.29 18.04 13.35
C ALA A 39 -0.81 17.18 14.00
N ALA A 40 -1.50 16.34 13.22
CA ALA A 40 -2.51 15.40 13.69
C ALA A 40 -1.92 14.03 14.10
N ILE A 41 -0.61 13.82 13.99
CA ILE A 41 0.07 12.64 14.54
C ILE A 41 0.25 12.81 16.06
N PRO A 42 -0.11 11.81 16.88
CA PRO A 42 -0.63 10.50 16.49
C PRO A 42 -2.11 10.54 16.10
N PHE A 43 -2.46 9.83 15.00
CA PHE A 43 -3.86 9.74 14.56
C PHE A 43 -4.70 8.94 15.55
N ASP A 44 -5.88 9.45 15.88
CA ASP A 44 -6.84 8.76 16.73
C ASP A 44 -7.69 7.76 15.93
N LEU A 45 -7.44 6.46 16.14
CA LEU A 45 -8.17 5.38 15.49
C LEU A 45 -9.61 5.19 16.00
N HIS A 46 -9.99 5.83 17.11
CA HIS A 46 -11.39 5.88 17.55
C HIS A 46 -12.21 6.84 16.69
N GLU A 47 -11.57 7.86 16.14
CA GLU A 47 -12.20 8.84 15.27
C GLU A 47 -12.23 8.35 13.81
N SER A 48 -13.34 8.66 13.13
CA SER A 48 -13.51 8.28 11.72
C SER A 48 -12.43 8.89 10.81
N ALA A 49 -11.94 10.09 11.14
CA ALA A 49 -10.87 10.76 10.40
C ALA A 49 -9.53 10.02 10.54
N GLY A 50 -9.16 9.59 11.75
CA GLY A 50 -7.91 8.84 11.96
C GLY A 50 -7.98 7.45 11.31
N ARG A 51 -9.14 6.79 11.33
CA ARG A 51 -9.33 5.55 10.56
C ARG A 51 -9.25 5.76 9.06
N ALA A 52 -9.74 6.88 8.53
CA ALA A 52 -9.67 7.17 7.11
C ALA A 52 -8.22 7.24 6.62
N VAL A 53 -7.31 7.83 7.41
CA VAL A 53 -5.87 7.83 7.13
C VAL A 53 -5.32 6.40 7.11
N LEU A 54 -5.65 5.59 8.13
CA LEU A 54 -5.24 4.17 8.17
C LEU A 54 -5.74 3.38 6.95
N TRP A 55 -6.98 3.58 6.53
CA TRP A 55 -7.55 2.89 5.37
C TRP A 55 -6.90 3.33 4.07
N ASP A 56 -6.51 4.59 3.94
CA ASP A 56 -5.76 5.08 2.78
C ASP A 56 -4.39 4.39 2.69
N GLU A 57 -3.63 4.41 3.78
CA GLU A 57 -2.30 3.78 3.86
C GLU A 57 -2.36 2.28 3.56
N LEU A 58 -3.30 1.56 4.17
CA LEU A 58 -3.48 0.13 3.91
C LEU A 58 -3.93 -0.16 2.47
N ALA A 59 -4.67 0.76 1.84
CA ALA A 59 -5.00 0.64 0.42
C ALA A 59 -3.77 0.79 -0.46
N CYS A 60 -2.88 1.74 -0.17
CA CYS A 60 -1.59 1.91 -0.86
C CYS A 60 -0.69 0.66 -0.71
N CYS A 61 -0.60 0.11 0.51
CA CYS A 61 0.13 -1.12 0.79
C CYS A 61 -0.40 -2.31 -0.04
N VAL A 62 -1.72 -2.50 -0.07
CA VAL A 62 -2.35 -3.63 -0.76
C VAL A 62 -2.26 -3.49 -2.28
N ILE A 63 -2.45 -2.29 -2.82
CA ILE A 63 -2.41 -2.06 -4.26
C ILE A 63 -0.98 -2.17 -4.79
N SER A 64 0.03 -1.64 -4.09
CA SER A 64 1.42 -1.85 -4.48
C SER A 64 1.77 -3.34 -4.55
N CYS A 65 1.36 -4.13 -3.55
CA CYS A 65 1.45 -5.60 -3.56
C CYS A 65 0.74 -6.25 -4.76
N ALA A 66 -0.44 -5.76 -5.15
CA ALA A 66 -1.22 -6.29 -6.26
C ALA A 66 -0.46 -6.26 -7.59
N TYR A 67 0.29 -5.18 -7.84
CA TYR A 67 1.08 -5.03 -9.08
C TYR A 67 2.39 -5.83 -9.07
N LEU A 68 2.98 -6.10 -7.90
CA LEU A 68 4.22 -6.87 -7.78
C LEU A 68 4.11 -8.29 -8.34
N TRP A 69 2.92 -8.90 -8.31
CA TRP A 69 2.66 -10.21 -8.91
C TRP A 69 3.04 -10.31 -10.40
N ARG A 70 3.08 -9.18 -11.12
CA ARG A 70 3.50 -9.12 -12.52
C ARG A 70 4.77 -8.30 -12.71
N HIS A 71 4.92 -7.21 -11.96
CA HIS A 71 5.95 -6.21 -12.22
C HIS A 71 7.10 -6.23 -11.21
N GLY A 72 6.96 -6.97 -10.10
CA GLY A 72 7.97 -7.15 -9.07
C GLY A 72 9.24 -7.81 -9.61
N ARG A 73 10.31 -7.74 -8.82
CA ARG A 73 11.65 -8.22 -9.24
C ARG A 73 11.61 -9.72 -9.52
N ALA A 74 10.99 -10.51 -8.66
CA ALA A 74 10.90 -11.96 -8.82
C ALA A 74 10.05 -12.33 -10.05
N ALA A 75 8.93 -11.64 -10.26
CA ALA A 75 8.05 -11.89 -11.40
C ALA A 75 8.76 -11.59 -12.73
N ARG A 76 9.47 -10.45 -12.80
CA ARG A 76 10.26 -10.08 -13.99
C ARG A 76 11.44 -11.00 -14.26
N ALA A 77 12.00 -11.62 -13.22
CA ALA A 77 13.05 -12.62 -13.35
C ALA A 77 12.54 -14.01 -13.75
N GLY A 78 11.23 -14.19 -13.95
CA GLY A 78 10.63 -15.49 -14.26
C GLY A 78 10.71 -16.47 -13.09
N ALA A 79 10.74 -15.97 -11.84
CA ALA A 79 10.79 -16.82 -10.66
C ALA A 79 9.48 -17.60 -10.47
N SER A 80 9.55 -18.64 -9.64
CA SER A 80 8.35 -19.42 -9.28
C SER A 80 7.31 -18.57 -8.54
N GLU A 81 6.05 -18.98 -8.61
CA GLU A 81 4.95 -18.32 -7.91
C GLU A 81 5.23 -18.18 -6.40
N LEU A 82 5.89 -19.17 -5.79
CA LEU A 82 6.30 -19.13 -4.39
C LEU A 82 7.26 -17.97 -4.08
N ARG A 83 8.23 -17.70 -4.97
CA ARG A 83 9.16 -16.58 -4.78
C ARG A 83 8.50 -15.22 -5.02
N VAL A 84 7.61 -15.13 -6.00
CA VAL A 84 6.80 -13.92 -6.22
C VAL A 84 5.94 -13.64 -4.99
N ARG A 85 5.29 -14.67 -4.45
CA ARG A 85 4.51 -14.56 -3.22
C ARG A 85 5.35 -14.07 -2.05
N ALA A 86 6.55 -14.63 -1.86
CA ALA A 86 7.44 -14.21 -0.78
C ALA A 86 7.88 -12.73 -0.90
N GLU A 87 8.12 -12.23 -2.12
CA GLU A 87 8.40 -10.80 -2.36
C GLU A 87 7.19 -9.93 -1.99
N VAL A 88 5.98 -10.33 -2.38
CA VAL A 88 4.74 -9.61 -2.06
C VAL A 88 4.49 -9.58 -0.54
N GLU A 89 4.66 -10.71 0.13
CA GLU A 89 4.48 -10.83 1.58
C GLU A 89 5.51 -10.01 2.35
N ALA A 90 6.79 -10.03 1.92
CA ALA A 90 7.84 -9.23 2.52
C ALA A 90 7.56 -7.73 2.38
N TRP A 91 7.14 -7.28 1.19
CA TRP A 91 6.79 -5.88 0.96
C TRP A 91 5.60 -5.43 1.83
N PHE A 92 4.56 -6.24 1.94
CA PHE A 92 3.42 -5.93 2.81
C PHE A 92 3.84 -5.80 4.28
N HIS A 93 4.73 -6.69 4.75
CA HIS A 93 5.24 -6.67 6.11
C HIS A 93 6.03 -5.38 6.39
N GLU A 94 6.97 -5.04 5.51
CA GLU A 94 7.79 -3.82 5.60
C GLU A 94 6.94 -2.56 5.72
N GLN A 95 5.90 -2.45 4.89
CA GLN A 95 5.01 -1.29 4.91
C GLN A 95 4.20 -1.20 6.21
N VAL A 96 3.70 -2.33 6.73
CA VAL A 96 2.96 -2.33 8.00
C VAL A 96 3.88 -2.05 9.20
N GLU A 97 5.14 -2.49 9.16
CA GLU A 97 6.10 -2.28 10.27
C GLU A 97 6.41 -0.81 10.53
N ILE A 98 6.32 0.05 9.52
CA ILE A 98 6.58 1.49 9.66
C ILE A 98 5.38 2.21 10.30
N GLN A 99 4.16 1.70 10.10
CA GLN A 99 2.94 2.43 10.47
C GLN A 99 2.77 2.79 11.96
N PRO A 100 3.21 1.99 12.96
CA PRO A 100 2.95 2.28 14.38
C PRO A 100 3.36 3.69 14.83
N VAL A 101 4.39 4.28 14.22
CA VAL A 101 4.87 5.64 14.54
C VAL A 101 3.80 6.72 14.29
N PHE A 102 2.95 6.53 13.28
CA PHE A 102 1.89 7.49 12.94
C PHE A 102 0.72 7.46 13.92
N TYR A 103 0.67 6.45 14.79
CA TYR A 103 -0.41 6.21 15.76
C TYR A 103 0.09 6.22 17.20
N GLY A 104 1.35 6.61 17.45
CA GLY A 104 1.94 6.65 18.80
C GLY A 104 2.08 5.26 19.43
N MET A 105 2.30 4.24 18.60
CA MET A 105 2.42 2.84 18.99
C MET A 105 3.79 2.24 18.63
N GLU A 106 4.81 3.07 18.40
CA GLU A 106 6.17 2.63 18.02
C GLU A 106 6.83 1.74 19.07
N ALA A 107 6.47 1.90 20.34
CA ALA A 107 6.93 1.05 21.43
C ALA A 107 6.19 -0.29 21.54
N ASP A 108 5.07 -0.46 20.84
CA ASP A 108 4.26 -1.68 20.81
C ASP A 108 3.71 -1.99 19.39
N PRO A 109 4.58 -2.38 18.43
CA PRO A 109 4.15 -2.74 17.07
C PRO A 109 3.18 -3.93 17.04
N GLN A 110 3.31 -4.86 17.98
CA GLN A 110 2.41 -6.01 18.06
C GLN A 110 1.00 -5.58 18.48
N GLY A 111 0.89 -4.71 19.49
CA GLY A 111 -0.37 -4.10 19.88
C GLY A 111 -1.01 -3.27 18.76
N PHE A 112 -0.20 -2.63 17.90
CA PHE A 112 -0.71 -1.97 16.69
C PHE A 112 -1.37 -2.98 15.74
N VAL A 113 -0.70 -4.09 15.45
CA VAL A 113 -1.24 -5.14 14.56
C VAL A 113 -2.57 -5.72 15.09
N GLU A 114 -2.64 -5.98 16.39
CA GLU A 114 -3.83 -6.49 17.06
C GLU A 114 -4.99 -5.48 17.05
N ARG A 115 -4.67 -4.20 17.28
CA ARG A 115 -5.64 -3.10 17.24
C ARG A 115 -6.22 -2.92 15.85
N VAL A 116 -5.37 -2.81 14.83
CA VAL A 116 -5.83 -2.67 13.44
C VAL A 116 -6.58 -3.93 12.99
N GLY A 117 -6.14 -5.13 13.40
CA GLY A 117 -6.90 -6.37 13.16
C GLY A 117 -8.32 -6.31 13.73
N SER A 118 -8.49 -5.76 14.94
CA SER A 118 -9.82 -5.55 15.55
C SER A 118 -10.64 -4.51 14.80
N LEU A 119 -10.01 -3.41 14.35
CA LEU A 119 -10.68 -2.37 13.56
C LEU A 119 -11.13 -2.88 12.19
N LEU A 120 -10.35 -3.74 11.54
CA LEU A 120 -10.72 -4.37 10.27
C LEU A 120 -11.96 -5.28 10.39
N LEU A 121 -12.24 -5.80 11.59
CA LEU A 121 -13.48 -6.53 11.87
C LEU A 121 -14.64 -5.58 12.14
N ALA A 122 -14.41 -4.54 12.95
CA ALA A 122 -15.45 -3.60 13.37
C ALA A 122 -15.87 -2.61 12.26
N HIS A 123 -14.96 -2.26 11.36
CA HIS A 123 -15.12 -1.23 10.33
C HIS A 123 -14.77 -1.75 8.93
N ALA A 124 -15.05 -3.03 8.67
CA ALA A 124 -14.71 -3.69 7.40
C ALA A 124 -15.22 -2.92 6.17
N ASP A 125 -16.44 -2.38 6.25
CA ASP A 125 -17.05 -1.64 5.14
C ASP A 125 -16.31 -0.34 4.80
N GLU A 126 -15.75 0.35 5.81
CA GLU A 126 -14.94 1.57 5.60
C GLU A 126 -13.66 1.23 4.83
N ALA A 127 -12.95 0.18 5.28
CA ALA A 127 -11.71 -0.28 4.67
C ALA A 127 -11.93 -0.84 3.25
N ASP A 128 -12.95 -1.67 3.05
CA ASP A 128 -13.30 -2.23 1.75
C ASP A 128 -13.70 -1.13 0.76
N ALA A 129 -14.48 -0.14 1.21
CA ALA A 129 -14.88 0.99 0.37
C ALA A 129 -13.68 1.86 -0.04
N MET A 130 -12.73 2.11 0.88
CA MET A 130 -11.49 2.82 0.56
C MET A 130 -10.68 2.08 -0.50
N LEU A 131 -10.41 0.80 -0.26
CA LEU A 131 -9.64 -0.03 -1.18
C LEU A 131 -10.29 -0.13 -2.57
N ALA A 132 -11.62 -0.27 -2.63
CA ALA A 132 -12.35 -0.30 -3.90
C ALA A 132 -12.20 1.01 -4.68
N ARG A 133 -12.31 2.17 -4.00
CA ARG A 133 -12.08 3.48 -4.61
C ARG A 133 -10.64 3.64 -5.09
N ALA A 134 -9.67 3.21 -4.29
CA ALA A 134 -8.26 3.30 -4.61
C ALA A 134 -7.91 2.45 -5.86
N TYR A 135 -8.37 1.20 -5.94
CA TYR A 135 -8.20 0.38 -7.16
C TYR A 135 -8.83 1.05 -8.38
N ALA A 136 -10.09 1.50 -8.27
CA ALA A 136 -10.79 2.11 -9.40
C ALA A 136 -10.08 3.37 -9.91
N SER A 137 -9.61 4.22 -8.98
CA SER A 137 -8.93 5.48 -9.29
C SER A 137 -7.57 5.23 -9.91
N THR A 138 -6.78 4.31 -9.35
CA THR A 138 -5.46 3.94 -9.90
C THR A 138 -5.57 3.33 -11.29
N GLU A 139 -6.52 2.41 -11.50
CA GLU A 139 -6.76 1.84 -12.83
C GLU A 139 -7.20 2.89 -13.85
N HIS A 140 -8.07 3.81 -13.44
CA HIS A 140 -8.51 4.91 -14.28
C HIS A 140 -7.34 5.84 -14.66
N ALA A 141 -6.50 6.20 -13.68
CA ALA A 141 -5.34 7.05 -13.87
C ALA A 141 -4.33 6.41 -14.84
N LEU A 142 -3.99 5.13 -14.63
CA LEU A 142 -3.08 4.39 -15.51
C LEU A 142 -3.62 4.29 -16.94
N ARG A 143 -4.92 4.00 -17.13
CA ARG A 143 -5.53 3.99 -18.46
C ARG A 143 -5.48 5.35 -19.14
N ARG A 144 -5.76 6.43 -18.40
CA ARG A 144 -5.65 7.80 -18.91
C ARG A 144 -4.24 8.16 -19.32
N ALA A 145 -3.24 7.64 -18.62
CA ALA A 145 -1.83 7.78 -18.98
C ALA A 145 -1.41 6.92 -20.20
N GLY A 146 -2.32 6.13 -20.78
CA GLY A 146 -2.06 5.29 -21.94
C GLY A 146 -1.53 3.89 -21.61
N ALA A 147 -1.61 3.46 -20.35
CA ALA A 147 -1.22 2.10 -19.98
C ALA A 147 -2.12 1.06 -20.66
N VAL A 148 -1.51 0.02 -21.22
CA VAL A 148 -2.24 -1.14 -21.77
C VAL A 148 -2.98 -1.88 -20.66
N PRO A 149 -4.05 -2.63 -20.95
CA PRO A 149 -4.86 -3.31 -19.92
C PRO A 149 -4.04 -4.20 -18.96
N ALA A 150 -3.00 -4.86 -19.46
CA ALA A 150 -2.13 -5.72 -18.67
C ALA A 150 -1.23 -4.97 -17.66
N VAL A 151 -1.07 -3.66 -17.83
CA VAL A 151 -0.36 -2.78 -16.88
C VAL A 151 -1.35 -2.00 -16.03
N ALA A 152 -2.47 -1.56 -16.61
CA ALA A 152 -3.47 -0.79 -15.87
C ALA A 152 -4.16 -1.62 -14.78
N VAL A 153 -4.47 -2.90 -15.05
CA VAL A 153 -5.18 -3.79 -14.12
C VAL A 153 -4.19 -4.79 -13.51
N PRO A 154 -4.07 -4.87 -12.18
CA PRO A 154 -3.17 -5.83 -11.54
C PRO A 154 -3.69 -7.27 -11.77
N PRO A 155 -2.79 -8.27 -11.87
CA PRO A 155 -3.18 -9.66 -12.14
C PRO A 155 -3.97 -10.31 -10.99
N ARG A 156 -3.87 -9.74 -9.78
CA ARG A 156 -4.59 -10.15 -8.58
C ARG A 156 -5.07 -8.89 -7.88
N ARG A 157 -6.19 -8.99 -7.15
CA ARG A 157 -6.72 -7.91 -6.31
C ARG A 157 -6.86 -8.39 -4.88
N PRO A 158 -5.75 -8.48 -4.12
CA PRO A 158 -5.85 -8.77 -2.69
C PRO A 158 -6.68 -7.69 -1.98
N SER A 159 -7.26 -8.08 -0.85
CA SER A 159 -7.84 -7.17 0.14
C SER A 159 -6.95 -7.07 1.37
N VAL A 160 -7.14 -6.01 2.16
CA VAL A 160 -6.46 -5.88 3.46
C VAL A 160 -6.74 -7.12 4.31
N ARG A 161 -7.99 -7.59 4.39
CA ARG A 161 -8.36 -8.80 5.17
C ARG A 161 -7.68 -10.09 4.71
N THR A 162 -7.36 -10.21 3.42
CA THR A 162 -6.65 -11.40 2.91
C THR A 162 -5.14 -11.34 3.18
N MET A 163 -4.59 -10.13 3.34
CA MET A 163 -3.17 -9.92 3.57
C MET A 163 -2.83 -9.81 5.06
N TRP A 164 -3.73 -9.25 5.87
CA TRP A 164 -3.52 -9.03 7.30
C TRP A 164 -3.09 -10.28 8.08
N PRO A 165 -3.68 -11.47 7.86
CA PRO A 165 -3.25 -12.69 8.56
C PRO A 165 -1.80 -13.10 8.29
N LEU A 166 -1.18 -12.58 7.22
CA LEU A 166 0.20 -12.89 6.84
C LEU A 166 1.21 -12.26 7.82
N LEU A 167 0.82 -11.21 8.55
CA LEU A 167 1.69 -10.57 9.55
C LEU A 167 2.00 -11.48 10.75
N GLY A 168 1.13 -12.43 11.07
CA GLY A 168 1.38 -13.45 12.10
C GLY A 168 2.28 -14.60 11.63
N SER A 169 2.60 -14.64 10.34
CA SER A 169 3.42 -15.67 9.69
C SER A 169 4.71 -15.02 9.20
N ARG A 170 5.68 -14.74 10.09
CA ARG A 170 6.97 -14.17 9.68
C ARG A 170 7.52 -14.94 8.47
N PRO A 171 7.76 -14.29 7.32
CA PRO A 171 8.42 -14.96 6.20
C PRO A 171 9.86 -15.28 6.63
N VAL A 172 10.19 -16.58 6.66
CA VAL A 172 11.57 -17.03 6.82
C VAL A 172 12.28 -16.77 5.50
N VAL A 173 12.80 -15.55 5.34
CA VAL A 173 13.80 -15.26 4.31
C VAL A 173 15.13 -15.77 4.86
N THR A 174 15.42 -17.04 4.61
CA THR A 174 16.81 -17.52 4.74
C THR A 174 17.58 -17.00 3.54
N GLU A 175 18.23 -15.85 3.70
CA GLU A 175 19.37 -15.50 2.86
C GLU A 175 20.46 -16.56 3.11
N ARG A 176 20.67 -17.44 2.13
CA ARG A 176 21.94 -18.13 2.01
C ARG A 176 22.85 -17.26 1.18
N ALA A 177 23.90 -16.77 1.84
CA ALA A 177 25.14 -16.30 1.21
C ALA A 177 25.77 -17.38 0.33
#